data_AF-A0AAE3A0Q1-F1
#
_entry.id   AF-A0AAE3A0Q1-F1
#
_cell.length_a   1.000
_cell.length_b   1.000
_cell.length_c   1.000
_cell.angle_alpha   90.00
_cell.angle_beta   90.00
_cell.angle_gamma   90.00
#
_symmetry.space_group_name_H-M   'P 1'
#
loop_
_entity.id
_entity.type
_entity.pdbx_description
1 polymer ?
#
loop_
_entity_poly.entity_id
_entity_poly.type
_entity_poly.pdbx_seq_one_letter_code
_entity_poly.pdbx_strand_id
1 'polypeptide(L)'
;MNTMNRRIEIINILIIRRHTTANELAQELGVSIRTIQYDIQALSPQYPIYTKPGENGGLFIREDYNPHINSLTPMELENLREMYEQTEGVHKKVLLQIIRKYGPDKLKL
;
A
#
# COMPACT_ATOMS: atom_id res chain seq x y z
N MET A 1 -10.53 -20.51 1.84
CA MET A 1 -9.64 -19.63 1.04
C MET A 1 -8.21 -20.15 1.07
N ASN A 2 -7.50 -20.18 -0.07
CA ASN A 2 -6.08 -20.57 -0.14
C ASN A 2 -5.19 -19.54 0.60
N THR A 3 -4.08 -19.99 1.19
CA THR A 3 -3.10 -19.14 1.89
C THR A 3 -2.57 -17.97 1.06
N MET A 4 -2.25 -18.18 -0.22
CA MET A 4 -1.74 -17.11 -1.09
C MET A 4 -2.78 -16.01 -1.29
N ASN A 5 -4.00 -16.39 -1.69
CA ASN A 5 -5.10 -15.43 -1.91
C ASN A 5 -5.44 -14.68 -0.61
N ARG A 6 -5.44 -15.38 0.54
CA ARG A 6 -5.69 -14.77 1.84
C ARG A 6 -4.64 -13.72 2.19
N ARG A 7 -3.36 -14.02 1.96
CA ARG A 7 -2.26 -13.09 2.24
C ARG A 7 -2.32 -11.86 1.34
N ILE A 8 -2.63 -12.03 0.06
CA ILE A 8 -2.86 -10.92 -0.87
C ILE A 8 -4.00 -10.03 -0.34
N GLU A 9 -5.10 -10.65 0.10
CA GLU A 9 -6.25 -9.90 0.60
C GLU A 9 -5.94 -9.15 1.91
N ILE A 10 -5.20 -9.75 2.84
CA ILE A 10 -4.72 -9.07 4.06
C ILE A 10 -3.92 -7.81 3.70
N ILE A 11 -3.03 -7.91 2.72
CA ILE A 11 -2.23 -6.77 2.25
C ILE A 11 -3.11 -5.69 1.62
N ASN A 12 -4.05 -6.07 0.75
CA ASN A 12 -4.99 -5.12 0.13
C ASN A 12 -5.79 -4.36 1.19
N ILE A 13 -6.32 -5.06 2.19
CA ILE A 13 -7.05 -4.46 3.31
C ILE A 13 -6.16 -3.47 4.06
N LEU A 14 -4.93 -3.86 4.40
CA LEU A 14 -4.00 -2.99 5.11
C LEU A 14 -3.60 -1.76 4.29
N ILE A 15 -3.41 -1.88 2.97
CA ILE A 15 -3.11 -0.74 2.10
C ILE A 15 -4.26 0.27 2.09
N ILE A 16 -5.51 -0.20 2.04
CA ILE A 16 -6.69 0.65 1.95
C ILE A 16 -7.02 1.28 3.31
N ARG A 17 -7.06 0.47 4.38
CA ARG A 17 -7.53 0.91 5.69
C ARG A 17 -6.43 1.51 6.56
N ARG A 18 -5.15 1.20 6.27
CA ARG A 18 -3.95 1.54 7.06
C ARG A 18 -3.89 0.95 8.47
N HIS A 19 -5.04 0.60 9.04
CA HIS A 19 -5.20 -0.02 10.34
C HIS A 19 -6.36 -1.02 10.33
N THR A 20 -6.19 -2.14 11.03
CA THR A 20 -7.24 -3.12 11.34
C THR A 20 -6.79 -3.97 12.53
N THR A 21 -7.63 -4.87 13.03
CA THR A 21 -7.25 -5.85 14.05
C THR A 21 -7.20 -7.26 13.48
N ALA A 22 -6.47 -8.15 14.16
CA ALA A 22 -6.45 -9.57 13.79
C ALA A 22 -7.83 -10.23 13.93
N ASN A 23 -8.70 -9.69 14.78
CA ASN A 23 -10.08 -10.16 14.96
C ASN A 23 -10.95 -9.79 13.76
N GLU A 24 -10.91 -8.52 13.34
CA GLU A 24 -11.62 -8.03 12.14
C GLU A 24 -11.22 -8.83 10.90
N LEU A 25 -9.91 -8.98 10.65
CA LEU A 25 -9.43 -9.79 9.53
C LEU A 25 -9.87 -11.25 9.61
N ALA A 26 -9.89 -11.84 10.81
CA ALA A 26 -10.34 -13.21 11.01
C ALA A 26 -11.83 -13.38 10.67
N GLN A 27 -12.66 -12.44 11.11
CA GLN A 27 -14.09 -12.42 10.81
C GLN A 27 -14.35 -12.21 9.31
N GLU A 28 -13.73 -11.21 8.69
CA GLU A 28 -13.93 -10.89 7.26
C GLU A 28 -13.46 -12.02 6.34
N LEU A 29 -12.35 -12.67 6.68
CA LEU A 29 -11.74 -13.70 5.84
C LEU A 29 -12.17 -15.13 6.20
N GLY A 30 -13.03 -15.28 7.21
CA GLY A 30 -13.58 -16.56 7.65
C GLY A 30 -12.50 -17.54 8.15
N VAL A 31 -11.51 -17.05 8.89
CA VAL A 31 -10.40 -17.85 9.43
C VAL A 31 -10.20 -17.60 10.92
N SER A 32 -9.34 -18.39 11.56
CA SER A 32 -8.99 -18.15 12.97
C SER A 32 -8.07 -16.94 13.12
N ILE A 33 -8.14 -16.26 14.27
CA ILE A 33 -7.17 -15.20 14.64
C ILE A 33 -5.74 -15.73 14.57
N ARG A 34 -5.51 -16.99 14.99
CA ARG A 34 -4.21 -17.66 14.90
C ARG A 34 -3.71 -17.75 13.45
N THR A 35 -4.60 -18.02 12.51
CA THR A 35 -4.27 -18.03 11.07
C THR A 35 -3.81 -16.64 10.61
N ILE A 36 -4.55 -15.58 10.99
CA ILE A 36 -4.15 -14.19 10.67
C ILE A 36 -2.77 -13.88 11.25
N GLN A 37 -2.50 -14.24 12.51
CA GLN A 37 -1.19 -14.00 13.13
C GLN A 37 -0.06 -14.68 12.36
N TYR A 38 -0.24 -15.93 11.92
CA TYR A 38 0.76 -16.63 11.09
C TYR A 38 0.94 -15.97 9.72
N ASP A 39 -0.13 -15.50 9.09
CA ASP A 39 -0.02 -14.79 7.82
C ASP A 39 0.68 -13.45 7.96
N ILE A 40 0.40 -12.69 9.03
CA ILE A 40 1.11 -11.46 9.34
C ILE A 40 2.61 -11.74 9.56
N GLN A 41 2.97 -12.77 10.34
CA GLN A 41 4.37 -13.16 10.52
C GLN A 41 5.07 -13.50 9.19
N ALA A 42 4.37 -14.14 8.26
CA ALA A 42 4.90 -14.46 6.94
C ALA A 42 5.00 -13.24 6.00
N LEU A 43 4.18 -12.21 6.24
CA LEU A 43 4.14 -10.98 5.45
C LEU A 43 5.10 -9.91 5.97
N SER A 44 5.33 -9.82 7.27
CA SER A 44 6.19 -8.80 7.90
C SER A 44 7.61 -8.65 7.31
N PRO A 45 8.27 -9.70 6.78
CA PRO A 45 9.58 -9.53 6.13
C PRO A 45 9.50 -8.83 4.76
N GLN A 46 8.35 -8.91 4.09
CA GLN A 46 8.16 -8.41 2.72
C GLN A 46 7.43 -7.07 2.69
N TYR A 47 6.64 -6.78 3.72
CA TYR A 47 5.81 -5.59 3.82
C TYR A 47 6.11 -4.84 5.11
N PRO A 48 6.06 -3.50 5.10
CA PRO A 48 6.32 -2.68 6.28
C PRO A 48 5.12 -2.69 7.26
N ILE A 49 4.77 -3.87 7.75
CA ILE A 49 3.69 -4.12 8.68
C ILE A 49 4.25 -4.09 10.10
N TYR A 50 3.54 -3.42 11.00
CA TYR A 50 3.83 -3.44 12.42
C TYR A 50 2.57 -3.70 13.23
N THR A 51 2.77 -4.20 14.45
CA THR A 51 1.69 -4.51 15.37
C THR A 51 1.82 -3.66 16.63
N LYS A 52 0.72 -3.09 17.11
CA LYS A 52 0.68 -2.36 18.38
C LYS A 52 -0.21 -3.11 19.37
N PRO A 53 0.27 -3.45 20.59
CA PRO A 53 -0.59 -4.05 21.62
C PRO A 53 -1.44 -3.00 22.34
N GLY A 54 -2.48 -3.46 23.06
CA GLY A 54 -3.32 -2.63 23.92
C GLY A 54 -4.61 -2.10 23.27
N GLU A 55 -5.31 -1.25 24.02
CA GLU A 55 -6.49 -0.53 23.54
C GLU A 55 -6.09 0.42 22.40
N ASN A 56 -6.81 0.39 21.28
CA ASN A 56 -6.40 1.01 20.00
C ASN A 56 -5.12 0.42 19.38
N GLY A 57 -4.76 -0.80 19.78
CA GLY A 57 -3.77 -1.61 19.11
C GLY A 57 -4.25 -2.14 17.76
N GLY A 58 -3.49 -3.06 17.19
CA GLY A 58 -3.85 -3.72 15.93
C GLY A 58 -2.67 -3.93 15.01
N LEU A 59 -3.01 -4.14 13.75
CA LEU A 59 -2.14 -4.36 12.60
C LEU A 59 -2.14 -3.09 11.76
N PHE A 60 -0.96 -2.62 11.42
CA PHE A 60 -0.75 -1.39 10.69
C PHE A 60 0.22 -1.65 9.54
N ILE A 61 0.05 -0.92 8.45
CA ILE A 61 1.09 -0.79 7.42
C ILE A 61 1.55 0.66 7.42
N ARG A 62 2.85 0.90 7.22
CA ARG A 62 3.36 2.27 7.22
C ARG A 62 2.57 3.15 6.23
N GLU A 63 2.28 4.38 6.63
CA GLU A 63 1.50 5.33 5.83
C GLU A 63 2.18 5.70 4.52
N ASP A 64 3.52 5.74 4.54
CA ASP A 64 4.35 5.99 3.36
C ASP A 64 4.50 4.77 2.45
N TYR A 65 3.96 3.61 2.83
CA TYR A 65 3.94 2.46 1.95
C TYR A 65 2.99 2.69 0.78
N ASN A 66 3.57 2.66 -0.42
CA ASN A 66 2.86 2.75 -1.67
C ASN A 66 3.20 1.52 -2.54
N PRO A 67 2.24 0.61 -2.77
CA PRO A 67 2.48 -0.60 -3.54
C PRO A 67 2.74 -0.34 -5.04
N HIS A 68 2.43 0.88 -5.53
CA HIS A 68 2.55 1.25 -6.93
C HIS A 68 3.78 2.12 -7.20
N ILE A 69 4.67 2.28 -6.22
CA ILE A 69 5.88 3.07 -6.40
C ILE A 69 6.80 2.42 -7.43
N ASN A 70 7.44 3.23 -8.28
CA ASN A 70 8.24 2.75 -9.42
C ASN A 70 7.47 1.86 -10.43
N SER A 71 6.15 2.02 -10.58
CA SER A 71 5.37 1.24 -11.56
C SER A 71 5.38 1.84 -12.97
N LEU A 72 5.79 3.11 -13.13
CA LEU A 72 5.92 3.74 -14.44
C LEU A 72 7.15 3.21 -15.17
N THR A 73 6.97 2.86 -16.44
CA THR A 73 8.09 2.65 -17.36
C THR A 73 8.86 3.96 -17.59
N PRO A 74 10.13 3.90 -18.01
CA PRO A 74 10.89 5.10 -18.35
C PRO A 74 10.18 5.98 -19.38
N MET A 75 9.52 5.37 -20.36
CA MET A 75 8.77 6.07 -21.40
C MET A 75 7.53 6.79 -20.83
N GLU A 76 6.73 6.13 -20.00
CA GLU A 76 5.56 6.75 -19.37
C GLU A 76 5.96 7.90 -18.45
N LEU A 77 7.04 7.74 -17.67
CA LEU A 77 7.55 8.80 -16.80
C LEU A 77 8.01 10.01 -17.62
N GLU A 78 8.76 9.81 -18.70
CA GLU A 78 9.25 10.91 -19.52
C GLU A 78 8.10 11.69 -20.17
N ASN A 79 7.13 10.99 -20.77
CA ASN A 79 5.95 11.62 -21.35
C ASN A 79 5.16 12.43 -20.29
N LEU A 80 4.95 11.87 -19.10
CA LEU A 80 4.27 12.58 -18.01
C LEU A 80 5.04 13.82 -17.55
N ARG A 81 6.37 13.78 -17.55
CA ARG A 81 7.23 14.94 -17.21
C ARG A 81 7.12 16.04 -18.26
N GLU A 82 7.22 15.71 -19.54
CA GLU A 82 7.05 16.68 -20.62
C GLU A 82 5.67 17.36 -20.54
N MET A 83 4.60 16.59 -20.33
CA MET A 83 3.26 17.12 -20.13
C MET A 83 3.17 18.02 -18.90
N TYR A 84 3.81 17.64 -17.80
CA TYR A 84 3.83 18.42 -16.56
C TYR A 84 4.50 19.79 -16.76
N GLU A 85 5.60 19.86 -17.51
CA GLU A 85 6.29 21.11 -17.81
C GLU A 85 5.41 22.07 -18.64
N GLN A 86 4.68 21.53 -19.61
CA GLN A 86 3.85 22.29 -20.56
C GLN A 86 2.46 22.69 -20.02
N THR A 87 2.07 22.16 -18.86
CA THR A 87 0.72 22.33 -18.31
C THR A 87 0.70 23.25 -17.10
N GLU A 88 -0.41 23.97 -16.89
CA GLU A 88 -0.65 24.83 -15.73
C GLU A 88 -1.95 24.48 -14.97
N GLY A 89 -2.16 25.15 -13.83
CA GLY A 89 -3.40 25.06 -13.06
C GLY A 89 -3.69 23.67 -12.48
N VAL A 90 -4.95 23.24 -12.56
CA VAL A 90 -5.42 21.98 -11.98
C VAL A 90 -4.75 20.77 -12.64
N HIS A 91 -4.58 20.80 -13.96
CA HIS A 91 -3.98 19.70 -14.70
C HIS A 91 -2.51 19.46 -14.27
N LYS A 92 -1.74 20.53 -14.04
CA LYS A 92 -0.36 20.43 -13.52
C LYS A 92 -0.34 19.75 -12.15
N LYS A 93 -1.30 20.08 -11.27
CA LYS A 93 -1.43 19.46 -9.94
C LYS A 93 -1.77 17.97 -10.03
N VAL A 94 -2.68 17.59 -10.93
CA VAL A 94 -3.06 16.18 -11.14
C VAL A 94 -1.89 15.37 -11.70
N LEU A 95 -1.17 15.90 -12.69
CA LEU A 95 0.04 15.26 -13.24
C LEU A 95 1.10 15.07 -12.14
N LEU A 96 1.34 16.09 -11.31
CA LEU A 96 2.24 15.97 -10.16
C LEU A 96 1.82 14.86 -9.18
N GLN A 97 0.52 14.71 -8.91
CA GLN A 97 0.01 13.64 -8.05
C GLN A 97 0.23 12.26 -8.66
N ILE A 98 -0.04 12.08 -9.96
CA ILE A 98 0.19 10.82 -10.68
C ILE A 98 1.67 10.46 -10.64
N ILE A 99 2.54 11.40 -10.99
CA ILE A 99 3.99 11.19 -11.01
C ILE A 99 4.51 10.84 -9.60
N ARG A 100 4.03 11.50 -8.54
CA ARG A 100 4.41 11.15 -7.15
C ARG A 100 3.88 9.78 -6.72
N LYS A 101 2.71 9.39 -7.20
CA LYS A 101 2.07 8.12 -6.81
C LYS A 101 2.67 6.91 -7.53
N TYR A 102 3.08 7.05 -8.79
CA TYR A 102 3.52 5.91 -9.60
C TYR A 102 5.00 5.99 -10.02
N GLY A 103 5.61 7.16 -9.86
CA GLY A 103 7.01 7.41 -10.19
C GLY A 103 7.99 6.98 -9.09
N PRO A 104 9.26 7.36 -9.24
CA PRO A 104 10.33 6.95 -8.33
C PRO A 104 10.21 7.51 -6.92
N ASP A 105 10.58 6.70 -5.92
CA ASP A 105 10.54 7.01 -4.47
C ASP A 105 11.38 8.22 -4.03
N LYS A 106 12.12 8.84 -4.95
CA LYS A 106 12.95 10.03 -4.71
C LYS A 106 12.94 10.99 -5.89
N LEU A 107 11.82 11.07 -6.61
CA LEU A 107 11.72 11.99 -7.72
C LEU A 107 11.80 13.44 -7.22
N LYS A 108 12.84 14.14 -7.65
CA LYS A 108 12.94 15.61 -7.53
C LYS A 108 12.40 16.20 -8.83
N LEU A 109 11.23 16.81 -8.75
CA LEU A 109 10.66 17.68 -9.78
C LEU A 109 11.01 19.12 -9.43
#